data_AF-A0A9K3NW67-F1
#
_entry.id   AF-A0A9K3NW67-F1
#
_cell.length_a   1.000
_cell.length_b   1.000
_cell.length_c   1.000
_cell.angle_alpha   90.00
_cell.angle_beta   90.00
_cell.angle_gamma   90.00
#
_symmetry.space_group_name_H-M   'P 1'
#
loop_
_entity.id
_entity.type
_entity.pdbx_description
1 polymer ?
#
loop_
_entity_poly.entity_id
_entity_poly.type
_entity_poly.pdbx_seq_one_letter_code
_entity_poly.pdbx_strand_id
1 'polypeptide(L)'
;MMFSIGIKTSRGFDMFECGEVRLNLSHQWTLPSGNIWEPFDTTVYDLLVAIRDQVLNADPLFHQPGFVKCEPSVVSEYFSLLYNENVLINSLKIMTGVMKKPPKDFEALVIRHFRNRAFDILEACMAYEQGLRP
;
A
#
# COMPACT_ATOMS: atom_id res chain seq x y z
N MET A 1 11.59 7.06 1.48
CA MET A 1 10.90 5.75 1.35
C MET A 1 9.49 5.91 1.89
N MET A 2 8.56 6.24 1.00
CA MET A 2 7.17 6.55 1.30
C MET A 2 6.41 5.23 1.44
N PHE A 3 5.81 4.98 2.61
CA PHE A 3 4.99 3.79 2.84
C PHE A 3 3.52 4.18 2.65
N SER A 4 2.94 3.75 1.53
CA SER A 4 1.53 3.95 1.20
C SER A 4 0.67 2.85 1.85
N ILE A 5 -0.05 3.15 2.93
CA ILE A 5 -1.07 2.24 3.49
C ILE A 5 -2.35 2.44 2.68
N GLY A 6 -2.52 1.62 1.64
CA GLY A 6 -3.78 1.49 0.92
C GLY A 6 -4.70 0.47 1.58
N ILE A 7 -5.32 0.79 2.73
CA ILE A 7 -6.49 0.05 3.21
C ILE A 7 -7.73 0.85 2.82
N LYS A 8 -8.44 0.39 1.78
CA LYS A 8 -9.73 0.97 1.37
C LYS A 8 -10.71 0.89 2.53
N THR A 9 -11.35 2.02 2.84
CA THR A 9 -12.69 2.04 3.44
C THR A 9 -13.55 2.89 2.52
N SER A 10 -14.58 2.31 1.90
CA SER A 10 -15.58 3.10 1.17
C SER A 10 -16.99 2.73 1.64
N ARG A 11 -17.80 3.77 1.84
CA ARG A 11 -19.23 3.71 1.56
C ARG A 11 -19.38 4.11 0.10
N GLY A 12 -19.78 3.18 -0.78
CA GLY A 12 -20.13 3.47 -2.17
C GLY A 12 -19.61 2.41 -3.14
N PHE A 13 -20.54 1.88 -3.95
CA PHE A 13 -20.43 0.81 -4.94
C PHE A 13 -19.19 0.92 -5.83
N ASP A 14 -18.21 0.06 -5.57
CA ASP A 14 -17.19 -0.35 -6.55
C ASP A 14 -16.85 -1.80 -6.19
N MET A 15 -17.01 -2.71 -7.15
CA MET A 15 -16.98 -4.15 -6.95
C MET A 15 -15.57 -4.67 -6.61
N PHE A 16 -15.14 -4.43 -5.37
CA PHE A 16 -14.36 -5.28 -4.45
C PHE A 16 -14.55 -4.62 -3.07
N GLU A 17 -15.61 -5.03 -2.38
CA GLU A 17 -16.25 -4.33 -1.26
C GLU A 17 -15.55 -4.52 0.10
N CYS A 18 -14.46 -5.28 0.14
CA CYS A 18 -13.74 -5.58 1.38
C CYS A 18 -12.25 -5.39 1.15
N GLY A 19 -11.51 -4.98 2.19
CA GLY A 19 -10.06 -4.76 2.18
C GLY A 19 -9.23 -6.04 1.96
N GLU A 20 -9.62 -6.86 1.00
CA GLU A 20 -8.97 -8.08 0.57
C GLU A 20 -7.70 -7.71 -0.19
N VAL A 21 -6.60 -8.30 0.25
CA VAL A 21 -5.30 -8.20 -0.39
C VAL A 21 -4.96 -9.59 -0.93
N ARG A 22 -4.69 -9.67 -2.23
CA ARG A 22 -4.16 -10.89 -2.85
C ARG A 22 -2.63 -10.79 -2.88
N LEU A 23 -1.96 -11.67 -2.15
CA LEU A 23 -0.51 -11.75 -2.09
C LEU A 23 -0.06 -13.07 -2.73
N ASN A 24 1.01 -12.99 -3.52
CA ASN A 24 1.76 -14.18 -3.91
C ASN A 24 2.94 -14.35 -2.95
N LEU A 25 2.92 -15.40 -2.12
CA LEU A 25 3.95 -15.68 -1.13
C LEU A 25 5.02 -16.69 -1.62
N SER A 26 4.94 -17.12 -2.87
CA SER A 26 5.85 -18.15 -3.39
C SER A 26 7.22 -17.58 -3.75
N HIS A 27 8.27 -18.18 -3.19
CA HIS A 27 9.67 -17.97 -3.62
C HIS A 27 9.99 -18.64 -4.97
N GLN A 28 9.08 -19.46 -5.51
CA GLN A 28 9.28 -20.20 -6.76
C GLN A 28 8.10 -19.94 -7.72
N TRP A 29 8.40 -19.44 -8.91
CA TRP A 29 7.43 -19.12 -9.97
C TRP A 29 6.75 -20.35 -10.60
N THR A 30 6.82 -21.53 -9.96
CA THR A 30 6.43 -22.81 -10.54
C THR A 30 5.95 -23.77 -9.47
N LEU A 31 4.73 -23.62 -8.97
CA LEU A 31 3.94 -24.77 -8.54
C LEU A 31 2.49 -24.66 -9.06
N PRO A 32 1.92 -25.72 -9.68
CA PRO A 32 0.56 -25.70 -10.25
C PRO A 32 -0.56 -25.79 -9.22
N SER A 33 -0.24 -25.94 -7.93
CA SER A 33 -1.20 -26.20 -6.86
C SER A 33 -1.37 -24.95 -5.99
N GLY A 34 -2.53 -24.31 -6.13
CA GLY A 34 -2.87 -23.00 -5.56
C GLY A 34 -2.99 -22.90 -4.04
N ASN A 35 -1.98 -23.32 -3.29
CA ASN A 35 -1.90 -23.10 -1.86
C ASN A 35 -1.15 -21.78 -1.58
N ILE A 36 -1.87 -20.78 -1.06
CA ILE A 36 -1.36 -19.43 -0.75
C ILE A 36 -0.43 -19.46 0.48
N TRP A 37 -0.52 -20.51 1.31
CA TRP A 37 0.25 -20.68 2.53
C TRP A 37 0.66 -22.14 2.67
N GLU A 38 1.96 -22.40 2.75
CA GLU A 38 2.49 -23.74 3.01
C GLU A 38 3.01 -23.78 4.46
N PRO A 39 2.35 -24.56 5.35
CA PRO A 39 2.88 -24.77 6.70
C PRO A 39 4.33 -25.26 6.56
N PHE A 40 5.24 -24.64 7.32
CA PHE A 40 6.70 -24.89 7.34
C PHE A 40 7.56 -24.13 6.32
N ASP A 41 7.02 -23.71 5.18
CA ASP A 41 7.79 -22.98 4.14
C ASP A 41 7.47 -21.49 4.04
N THR A 42 6.31 -21.05 4.54
CA THR A 42 5.94 -19.62 4.59
C THR A 42 6.02 -19.06 6.02
N THR A 43 6.75 -17.96 6.19
CA THR A 43 6.92 -17.27 7.48
C THR A 43 6.15 -15.94 7.54
N VAL A 44 5.98 -15.41 8.76
CA VAL A 44 5.46 -14.03 8.94
C VAL A 44 6.36 -13.00 8.26
N TYR A 45 7.67 -13.27 8.16
CA TYR A 45 8.59 -12.41 7.43
C TYR A 45 8.27 -12.37 5.93
N ASP A 46 8.03 -13.52 5.30
CA ASP A 46 7.67 -13.60 3.88
C ASP A 46 6.36 -12.86 3.60
N LEU A 47 5.39 -12.98 4.51
CA LEU A 47 4.15 -12.21 4.44
C LEU A 47 4.40 -10.70 4.49
N LEU A 48 5.25 -10.23 5.41
CA LEU A 48 5.59 -8.81 5.54
C LEU A 48 6.34 -8.28 4.33
N VAL A 49 7.26 -9.08 3.76
CA VAL A 49 7.98 -8.74 2.52
C VAL A 49 7.01 -8.66 1.35
N ALA A 50 6.11 -9.63 1.20
CA ALA A 50 5.11 -9.62 0.13
C ALA A 50 4.16 -8.41 0.23
N ILE A 51 3.71 -8.05 1.44
CA ILE A 51 2.92 -6.83 1.66
C ILE A 51 3.73 -5.60 1.21
N ARG A 52 4.99 -5.49 1.63
CA ARG A 52 5.84 -4.36 1.26
C ARG A 52 5.98 -4.24 -0.26
N ASP A 53 6.24 -5.35 -0.93
CA ASP A 53 6.62 -5.34 -2.34
C ASP A 53 5.40 -5.28 -3.28
N GLN A 54 4.28 -5.93 -2.93
CA GLN A 54 3.09 -6.02 -3.79
C GLN A 54 2.01 -4.99 -3.46
N VAL A 55 1.98 -4.49 -2.21
CA VAL A 55 0.95 -3.54 -1.76
C VAL A 55 1.55 -2.16 -1.51
N LEU A 56 2.66 -2.09 -0.77
CA LEU A 56 3.29 -0.83 -0.34
C LEU A 56 4.40 -0.38 -1.30
N ASN A 57 4.15 -0.44 -2.62
CA ASN A 57 5.12 -0.08 -3.65
C ASN A 57 4.85 1.29 -4.28
N ALA A 58 5.75 1.70 -5.19
CA ALA A 58 5.71 3.01 -5.86
C ALA A 58 4.61 3.14 -6.93
N ASP A 59 4.10 2.03 -7.46
CA ASP A 59 3.08 2.01 -8.50
C ASP A 59 1.96 0.96 -8.21
N PRO A 60 1.17 1.18 -7.16
CA PRO A 60 0.14 0.24 -6.70
C PRO A 60 -0.97 -0.01 -7.73
N LEU A 61 -1.16 0.89 -8.71
CA LEU A 61 -2.13 0.69 -9.79
C LEU A 61 -1.87 -0.60 -10.57
N PHE A 62 -0.60 -0.92 -10.86
CA PHE A 62 -0.23 -2.10 -11.66
C PHE A 62 -0.43 -3.43 -10.93
N HIS A 63 -0.71 -3.38 -9.63
CA HIS A 63 -1.01 -4.54 -8.79
C HIS A 63 -2.51 -4.67 -8.50
N GLN A 64 -3.36 -3.78 -9.02
CA GLN A 64 -4.79 -3.87 -8.85
C GLN A 64 -5.40 -5.05 -9.64
N PRO A 65 -6.30 -5.84 -9.03
CA PRO A 65 -7.06 -6.85 -9.76
C PRO A 65 -7.79 -6.22 -10.95
N GLY A 66 -7.65 -6.83 -12.13
CA GLY A 66 -8.29 -6.34 -13.36
C GLY A 66 -7.51 -5.26 -14.11
N PHE A 67 -6.40 -4.75 -13.56
CA PHE A 67 -5.49 -3.92 -14.35
C PHE A 67 -4.70 -4.79 -15.33
N VAL A 68 -4.92 -4.60 -16.62
CA VAL A 68 -4.14 -5.25 -17.67
C VAL A 68 -2.89 -4.42 -17.91
N LYS A 69 -1.70 -5.02 -17.76
CA LYS A 69 -0.44 -4.36 -18.11
C LYS A 69 -0.47 -3.96 -19.58
N CYS A 70 -0.63 -2.67 -19.85
CA CYS A 70 -0.38 -2.07 -21.15
C CYS A 70 1.10 -1.74 -21.29
N GLU A 71 1.59 -1.56 -22.52
CA GLU A 71 2.93 -1.03 -22.74
C GLU A 71 3.08 0.35 -22.05
N PRO A 72 4.29 0.69 -21.60
CA PRO A 72 4.57 2.00 -21.02
C PRO A 72 4.09 3.10 -21.96
N SER A 73 3.13 3.90 -21.50
CA SER A 73 2.54 4.99 -22.27
C SER A 73 2.34 6.21 -21.37
N VAL A 74 2.31 7.38 -21.98
CA VAL A 74 1.98 8.65 -21.29
C VAL A 74 0.63 8.52 -20.56
N VAL A 75 -0.32 7.79 -21.14
CA VAL A 75 -1.64 7.53 -20.57
C VAL A 75 -1.54 6.64 -19.33
N SER A 76 -0.80 5.53 -19.38
CA SER A 76 -0.63 4.65 -18.22
C SER A 76 0.10 5.33 -17.07
N GLU A 77 1.08 6.18 -17.38
CA GLU A 77 1.79 6.97 -16.36
C GLU A 77 0.87 8.00 -15.70
N TYR A 78 0.05 8.69 -16.49
CA TYR A 78 -0.93 9.65 -15.97
C TYR A 78 -1.94 8.98 -15.03
N PHE A 79 -2.45 7.79 -15.39
CA PHE A 79 -3.34 7.04 -14.49
C PHE A 79 -2.63 6.56 -13.22
N SER A 80 -1.36 6.12 -13.31
CA SER A 80 -0.58 5.74 -12.12
C SER A 80 -0.43 6.94 -11.17
N LEU A 81 -0.15 8.12 -11.71
CA LEU A 81 -0.01 9.35 -10.91
C LEU A 81 -1.30 9.69 -10.15
N LEU A 82 -2.44 9.74 -10.84
CA LEU A 82 -3.74 10.00 -10.21
C LEU A 82 -4.09 8.96 -9.14
N TYR A 83 -3.76 7.70 -9.40
CA TYR A 83 -3.99 6.63 -8.45
C TYR A 83 -3.12 6.81 -7.20
N ASN A 84 -1.85 7.15 -7.37
CA ASN A 84 -0.90 7.40 -6.28
C ASN A 84 -1.31 8.60 -5.42
N GLU A 85 -1.77 9.69 -6.02
CA GLU A 85 -2.33 10.84 -5.30
C GLU A 85 -3.50 10.43 -4.41
N ASN A 86 -4.44 9.64 -4.94
CA ASN A 86 -5.57 9.15 -4.15
C ASN A 86 -5.12 8.20 -3.02
N VAL A 87 -4.14 7.34 -3.27
CA VAL A 87 -3.55 6.46 -2.24
C VAL A 87 -2.87 7.28 -1.13
N LEU A 88 -2.15 8.35 -1.48
CA LEU A 88 -1.54 9.26 -0.51
C LEU A 88 -2.60 9.92 0.37
N ILE A 89 -3.64 10.52 -0.23
CA ILE A 89 -4.72 11.18 0.51
C ILE A 89 -5.38 10.22 1.49
N ASN A 90 -5.65 8.98 1.06
CA ASN A 90 -6.24 7.96 1.92
C ASN A 90 -5.27 7.52 3.03
N SER A 91 -3.97 7.39 2.71
CA SER A 91 -2.94 7.10 3.71
C SER A 91 -2.89 8.19 4.78
N LEU A 92 -2.96 9.47 4.42
CA LEU A 92 -2.98 10.60 5.37
C LEU A 92 -4.23 10.58 6.26
N LYS A 93 -5.40 10.23 5.71
CA LYS A 93 -6.62 10.04 6.50
C LYS A 93 -6.46 8.91 7.52
N ILE A 94 -5.85 7.79 7.13
CA ILE A 94 -5.58 6.67 8.04
C ILE A 94 -4.56 7.08 9.11
N MET A 95 -3.43 7.69 8.73
CA MET A 95 -2.40 8.17 9.64
C MET A 95 -3.00 9.11 10.70
N THR A 96 -3.82 10.08 10.29
CA THR A 96 -4.48 10.99 11.22
C THR A 96 -5.48 10.27 12.14
N GLY A 97 -6.20 9.27 11.64
CA GLY A 97 -7.06 8.41 12.46
C GLY A 97 -6.27 7.64 13.53
N VAL A 98 -5.18 6.98 13.13
CA VAL A 98 -4.29 6.22 14.01
C VAL A 98 -3.63 7.12 15.05
N MET A 99 -3.22 8.34 14.69
CA MET A 99 -2.69 9.31 15.64
C MET A 99 -3.73 9.76 16.68
N LYS A 100 -4.99 9.97 16.26
CA LYS A 100 -6.09 10.41 17.15
C LYS A 100 -6.54 9.32 18.11
N LYS A 101 -6.55 8.07 17.64
CA LYS A 101 -6.97 6.90 18.41
C LYS A 101 -6.00 5.74 18.14
N PRO A 102 -4.83 5.74 18.80
CA PRO A 102 -3.87 4.67 18.62
C PRO A 102 -4.49 3.31 19.02
N PRO A 103 -4.15 2.21 18.33
CA PRO A 103 -4.57 0.88 18.75
C PRO A 103 -4.04 0.57 20.14
N LYS A 104 -4.86 -0.14 20.93
CA LYS A 104 -4.50 -0.58 22.27
C LYS A 104 -3.20 -1.38 22.23
N ASP A 105 -2.30 -1.09 23.15
CA ASP A 105 -0.98 -1.73 23.30
C ASP A 105 0.04 -1.32 22.21
N PHE A 106 -0.32 -0.41 21.31
CA PHE A 106 0.55 0.16 20.27
C PHE A 106 0.77 1.68 20.41
N GLU A 107 0.28 2.32 21.47
CA GLU A 107 0.30 3.77 21.66
C GLU A 107 1.72 4.34 21.56
N ALA A 108 2.66 3.73 22.28
CA ALA A 108 4.06 4.17 22.29
C ALA A 108 4.72 4.01 20.92
N LEU A 109 4.37 2.94 20.19
CA LEU A 109 4.87 2.70 18.83
C LEU A 109 4.35 3.78 17.88
N VAL A 110 3.05 4.07 17.91
CA VAL A 110 2.41 5.09 17.07
C VAL A 110 3.03 6.47 17.33
N ILE A 111 3.14 6.88 18.60
CA ILE A 111 3.72 8.17 18.97
C ILE A 111 5.17 8.29 18.49
N ARG A 112 5.99 7.26 18.74
CA ARG A 112 7.40 7.26 18.30
C ARG A 112 7.53 7.28 16.79
N HIS A 113 6.73 6.48 16.08
CA HIS A 113 6.75 6.42 14.62
C HIS A 113 6.48 7.79 14.01
N PHE A 114 5.37 8.44 14.37
CA PHE A 114 5.01 9.71 13.78
C PHE A 114 5.92 10.86 14.22
N ARG A 115 6.51 10.82 15.43
CA ARG A 115 7.56 11.78 15.81
C ARG A 115 8.80 11.66 14.93
N ASN A 116 9.23 10.43 14.63
CA ASN A 116 10.43 10.19 13.82
C ASN A 116 10.19 10.43 12.33
N ARG A 117 8.96 10.24 11.84
CA ARG A 117 8.59 10.33 10.42
C ARG A 117 7.88 11.62 10.04
N ALA A 118 7.59 12.52 10.98
CA ALA A 118 6.84 13.75 10.70
C ALA A 118 7.45 14.57 9.56
N PHE A 119 8.78 14.72 9.56
CA PHE A 119 9.48 15.45 8.51
C PHE A 119 9.31 14.77 7.14
N ASP A 120 9.65 13.48 7.03
CA ASP A 120 9.51 12.71 5.78
C ASP A 120 8.09 12.74 5.21
N ILE A 121 7.07 12.65 6.08
CA ILE A 121 5.66 12.68 5.69
C ILE A 121 5.29 14.06 5.13
N LEU A 122 5.72 15.13 5.80
CA LEU A 122 5.45 16.50 5.34
C LEU A 122 6.18 16.81 4.03
N GLU A 123 7.42 16.35 3.88
CA GLU A 123 8.18 16.47 2.63
C GLU A 123 7.49 15.76 1.47
N ALA A 124 7.00 14.54 1.70
CA ALA A 124 6.21 13.82 0.69
C ALA A 124 4.93 14.59 0.32
N CYS A 125 4.19 15.14 1.29
CA CYS A 125 3.02 15.97 0.99
C CYS A 125 3.37 17.19 0.13
N MET A 126 4.45 17.90 0.46
CA MET A 126 4.91 19.06 -0.32
C MET A 126 5.34 18.68 -1.73
N ALA A 127 6.00 17.54 -1.90
CA ALA A 127 6.38 17.03 -3.22
C ALA A 127 5.14 16.81 -4.10
N TYR A 128 4.11 16.16 -3.56
CA TYR A 128 2.84 15.93 -4.28
C TYR A 128 2.09 17.23 -4.58
N GLU A 129 2.08 18.22 -3.67
CA GLU A 129 1.49 19.54 -3.94
C GLU A 129 2.18 20.28 -5.10
N GLN A 130 3.48 20.04 -5.29
CA GLN A 130 4.26 20.62 -6.38
C GLN A 130 4.21 19.78 -7.67
N GLY A 131 3.46 18.67 -7.68
CA GLY A 131 3.43 17.72 -8.81
C GLY A 131 4.72 16.93 -8.99
N LEU A 132 5.61 16.91 -7.99
CA LEU A 132 6.83 16.12 -7.99
C LEU A 132 6.52 14.69 -7.53
N ARG A 133 7.10 13.69 -8.20
CA ARG A 133 7.09 12.30 -7.73
C ARG A 133 8.21 12.13 -6.68
N PRO A 134 7.89 11.81 -5.41
CA PRO A 134 8.90 11.58 -4.37
C PRO A 134 9.55 10.19 -4.42
#